data_AF-A0A6J4MQV0-F1
#
_entry.id   AF-A0A6J4MQV0-F1
#
_cell.length_a   1.000
_cell.length_b   1.000
_cell.length_c   1.000
_cell.angle_alpha   90.00
_cell.angle_beta   90.00
_cell.angle_gamma   90.00
#
_symmetry.space_group_name_H-M   'P 1'
#
loop_
_entity.id
_entity.type
_entity.pdbx_description
1 polymer ?
#
loop_
_entity_poly.entity_id
_entity_poly.type
_entity_poly.pdbx_seq_one_letter_code
_entity_poly.pdbx_strand_id
1 'polypeptide(L)'
;QQTPQTIAAQLAETLEPLCYPDFAVKVAPAGIIELELTDAGLAVWLQRLAQTNLPLPESRILSPVVSADRLFPIQYSHARCCSLLRMAHRDRIISIAQPDVATAPQIWSLASPNPIPWIDEGDRLRLVHPAECNLISQLLIVLDYLYPIFEVNKREKPINYFKLANSLSEAFQIFYSQCRIWGEVKIEQPKLAQARLGLILATQSLLRFILENLFNAIAPLEL
;
A
#
# COMPACT_ATOMS: atom_id res chain seq x y z
N GLN A 1 -39.31 20.56 -14.12
CA GLN A 1 -38.66 19.80 -13.03
C GLN A 1 -37.27 19.43 -13.51
N GLN A 2 -36.21 19.74 -12.76
CA GLN A 2 -34.86 19.26 -13.11
C GLN A 2 -34.85 17.74 -12.96
N THR A 3 -34.35 17.03 -13.98
CA THR A 3 -34.21 15.58 -13.90
C THR A 3 -33.01 15.24 -13.01
N PRO A 4 -32.98 14.07 -12.36
CA PRO A 4 -31.81 13.61 -11.61
C PRO A 4 -30.53 13.65 -12.46
N GLN A 5 -30.63 13.39 -13.76
CA GLN A 5 -29.51 13.46 -14.70
C GLN A 5 -28.94 14.88 -14.83
N THR A 6 -29.80 15.90 -14.95
CA THR A 6 -29.36 17.30 -15.07
C THR A 6 -28.69 17.78 -13.78
N ILE A 7 -29.21 17.36 -12.62
CA ILE A 7 -28.61 17.69 -11.32
C ILE A 7 -27.24 17.04 -11.19
N ALA A 8 -27.12 15.76 -11.54
CA ALA A 8 -25.85 15.03 -11.48
C ALA A 8 -24.78 15.63 -12.39
N ALA A 9 -25.15 16.08 -13.60
CA ALA A 9 -24.24 16.76 -14.52
C ALA A 9 -23.68 18.06 -13.93
N GLN A 10 -24.54 18.91 -13.35
CA GLN A 10 -24.11 20.15 -12.71
C GLN A 10 -23.19 19.90 -11.51
N LEU A 11 -23.48 18.86 -10.72
CA LEU A 11 -22.61 18.45 -9.62
C LEU A 11 -21.27 17.92 -10.12
N ALA A 12 -21.26 17.11 -11.18
CA ALA A 12 -20.03 16.59 -11.76
C ALA A 12 -19.10 17.70 -12.28
N GLU A 13 -19.64 18.71 -12.99
CA GLU A 13 -18.86 19.88 -13.43
C GLU A 13 -18.23 20.64 -12.25
N THR A 14 -18.92 20.67 -11.11
CA THR A 14 -18.41 21.31 -9.89
C THR A 14 -17.36 20.44 -9.18
N LEU A 15 -17.52 19.12 -9.21
CA LEU A 15 -16.63 18.16 -8.54
C LEU A 15 -15.34 17.91 -9.32
N GLU A 16 -15.38 17.91 -10.65
CA GLU A 16 -14.26 17.58 -11.51
C GLU A 16 -12.96 18.36 -11.19
N PRO A 17 -12.97 19.70 -11.03
CA PRO A 17 -11.75 20.43 -10.65
C PRO A 17 -11.30 20.19 -9.20
N LEU A 18 -12.17 19.69 -8.32
CA LEU A 18 -11.84 19.34 -6.94
C LEU A 18 -11.23 17.94 -6.83
N CYS A 19 -11.61 17.06 -7.76
CA CYS A 19 -11.21 15.67 -7.81
C CYS A 19 -9.95 15.43 -8.65
N TYR A 20 -9.70 16.28 -9.66
CA TYR A 20 -8.54 16.15 -10.53
C TYR A 20 -7.22 16.48 -9.79
N PRO A 21 -6.14 15.72 -10.01
CA PRO A 21 -6.01 14.57 -10.92
C PRO A 21 -6.37 13.23 -10.28
N ASP A 22 -6.72 13.19 -9.00
CA ASP A 22 -6.82 11.96 -8.23
C ASP A 22 -8.01 11.07 -8.63
N PHE A 23 -9.14 11.68 -8.98
CA PHE A 23 -10.35 10.97 -9.42
C PHE A 23 -10.89 11.55 -10.72
N ALA A 24 -11.31 10.68 -11.63
CA ALA A 24 -12.13 11.02 -12.78
C ALA A 24 -13.60 10.99 -12.38
N VAL A 25 -14.34 12.04 -12.72
CA VAL A 25 -15.77 12.18 -12.40
C VAL A 25 -16.57 11.86 -13.66
N LYS A 26 -17.51 10.91 -13.55
CA LYS A 26 -18.42 10.54 -14.65
C LYS A 26 -19.85 10.55 -14.15
N VAL A 27 -20.79 10.83 -15.05
CA VAL A 27 -22.23 10.74 -14.74
C VAL A 27 -22.82 9.56 -15.52
N ALA A 28 -23.17 8.51 -14.78
CA ALA A 28 -23.84 7.35 -15.31
C ALA A 28 -25.36 7.63 -15.52
N PRO A 29 -26.07 6.76 -16.26
CA PRO A 29 -27.52 6.84 -16.37
C PRO A 29 -28.20 6.85 -14.99
N ALA A 30 -29.40 7.45 -14.94
CA ALA A 30 -30.19 7.66 -13.72
C ALA A 30 -29.61 8.69 -12.73
N GLY A 31 -28.64 9.51 -13.15
CA GLY A 31 -28.08 10.59 -12.34
C GLY A 31 -27.11 10.11 -11.26
N ILE A 32 -26.42 8.98 -11.49
CA ILE A 32 -25.39 8.46 -10.57
C ILE A 32 -24.06 9.15 -10.92
N ILE A 33 -23.38 9.69 -9.90
CA ILE A 33 -22.02 10.22 -10.04
C ILE A 33 -21.03 9.10 -9.70
N GLU A 34 -20.22 8.72 -10.67
CA GLU A 34 -19.14 7.75 -10.54
C GLU A 34 -17.81 8.49 -10.36
N LEU A 35 -17.08 8.13 -9.31
CA LEU A 35 -15.72 8.60 -9.07
C LEU A 35 -14.77 7.42 -9.29
N GLU A 36 -13.93 7.53 -10.30
CA GLU A 36 -12.95 6.51 -10.65
C GLU A 36 -11.56 6.98 -10.21
N LEU A 37 -10.88 6.20 -9.36
CA LEU A 37 -9.51 6.50 -8.95
C LEU A 37 -8.59 6.40 -10.17
N THR A 38 -7.89 7.47 -10.49
CA THR A 38 -6.99 7.51 -11.65
C THR A 38 -5.63 6.89 -11.31
N ASP A 39 -4.82 6.62 -12.33
CA ASP A 39 -3.42 6.21 -12.14
C ASP A 39 -2.65 7.26 -11.32
N ALA A 40 -2.87 8.56 -11.58
CA ALA A 40 -2.24 9.64 -10.83
C ALA A 40 -2.66 9.64 -9.35
N GLY A 41 -3.95 9.50 -9.07
CA GLY A 41 -4.46 9.41 -7.70
C GLY A 41 -3.94 8.17 -6.97
N LEU A 42 -3.88 7.04 -7.67
CA LEU A 42 -3.31 5.82 -7.14
C LEU A 42 -1.81 5.97 -6.85
N ALA A 43 -1.05 6.64 -7.72
CA ALA A 43 0.36 6.93 -7.48
C ALA A 43 0.57 7.83 -6.26
N VAL A 44 -0.26 8.86 -6.06
CA VAL A 44 -0.24 9.70 -4.85
C VAL A 44 -0.50 8.85 -3.62
N TRP A 45 -1.49 7.95 -3.67
CA TRP A 45 -1.82 7.05 -2.58
C TRP A 45 -0.68 6.06 -2.26
N LEU A 46 -0.11 5.42 -3.27
CA LEU A 46 1.03 4.51 -3.11
C LEU A 46 2.26 5.24 -2.57
N GLN A 47 2.49 6.47 -3.01
CA GLN A 47 3.57 7.32 -2.50
C GLN A 47 3.39 7.62 -1.02
N ARG A 48 2.17 8.00 -0.60
CA ARG A 48 1.85 8.22 0.81
C ARG A 48 2.01 6.96 1.61
N LEU A 49 1.50 5.82 1.15
CA LEU A 49 1.61 4.55 1.87
C LEU A 49 3.07 4.10 2.05
N ALA A 50 3.90 4.31 1.04
CA ALA A 50 5.32 4.04 1.09
C ALA A 50 6.07 4.93 2.11
N GLN A 51 5.66 6.20 2.28
CA GLN A 51 6.38 7.16 3.11
C GLN A 51 5.76 7.45 4.48
N THR A 52 4.50 7.10 4.69
CA THR A 52 3.75 7.47 5.89
C THR A 52 3.90 6.42 6.97
N ASN A 53 4.18 6.88 8.19
CA ASN A 53 4.05 6.05 9.38
C ASN A 53 2.56 5.91 9.71
N LEU A 54 2.07 4.68 9.76
CA LEU A 54 0.70 4.43 10.18
C LEU A 54 0.52 4.89 11.64
N PRO A 55 -0.56 5.65 11.94
CA PRO A 55 -0.77 6.15 13.29
C PRO A 55 -0.96 4.99 14.27
N LEU A 56 -0.41 5.12 15.47
CA LEU A 56 -0.53 4.08 16.49
C LEU A 56 -1.93 4.10 17.10
N PRO A 57 -2.63 2.95 17.17
CA PRO A 57 -3.91 2.89 17.86
C PRO A 57 -3.73 3.09 19.37
N GLU A 58 -4.60 3.90 19.99
CA GLU A 58 -4.60 4.12 21.44
C GLU A 58 -4.89 2.81 22.21
N SER A 59 -5.67 1.91 21.62
CA SER A 59 -6.02 0.59 22.17
C SER A 59 -5.19 -0.53 21.50
N ARG A 60 -4.26 -1.10 22.26
CA ARG A 60 -3.20 -2.02 21.77
C ARG A 60 -3.63 -3.44 21.39
N ILE A 61 -4.92 -3.81 21.55
CA ILE A 61 -5.36 -5.19 21.32
C ILE A 61 -6.70 -5.18 20.61
N LEU A 62 -6.69 -5.57 19.33
CA LEU A 62 -7.90 -5.70 18.51
C LEU A 62 -8.19 -7.15 18.09
N SER A 63 -7.26 -8.09 18.32
CA SER A 63 -7.41 -9.49 17.90
C SER A 63 -7.17 -10.47 19.05
N PRO A 64 -7.83 -11.65 19.04
CA PRO A 64 -7.52 -12.73 19.96
C PRO A 64 -6.09 -13.23 19.76
N VAL A 65 -5.49 -13.82 20.81
CA VAL A 65 -4.13 -14.38 20.77
C VAL A 65 -4.01 -15.37 19.61
N VAL A 66 -3.16 -15.04 18.63
CA VAL A 66 -2.84 -15.89 17.48
C VAL A 66 -1.63 -16.76 17.84
N SER A 67 -1.68 -18.06 17.56
CA SER A 67 -0.54 -18.96 17.80
C SER A 67 0.65 -18.61 16.90
N ALA A 68 1.86 -18.84 17.41
CA ALA A 68 3.11 -18.53 16.69
C ALA A 68 3.19 -19.20 15.31
N ASP A 69 2.78 -20.46 15.19
CA ASP A 69 2.79 -21.21 13.91
C ASP A 69 1.94 -20.54 12.83
N ARG A 70 0.87 -19.85 13.23
CA ARG A 70 -0.02 -19.15 12.31
C ARG A 70 0.51 -17.78 11.90
N LEU A 71 1.38 -17.18 12.72
CA LEU A 71 2.02 -15.90 12.44
C LEU A 71 3.24 -16.04 11.53
N PHE A 72 3.87 -17.23 11.50
CA PHE A 72 5.09 -17.46 10.74
C PHE A 72 5.02 -17.04 9.26
N PRO A 73 3.96 -17.35 8.46
CA PRO A 73 3.90 -16.90 7.07
C PRO A 73 3.90 -15.37 6.91
N ILE A 74 3.28 -14.67 7.86
CA ILE A 74 3.19 -13.20 7.88
C ILE A 74 4.54 -12.62 8.26
N GLN A 75 5.18 -13.18 9.30
CA GLN A 75 6.53 -12.80 9.73
C GLN A 75 7.57 -13.04 8.65
N TYR A 76 7.48 -14.17 7.94
CA TYR A 76 8.34 -14.49 6.80
C TYR A 76 8.19 -13.49 5.67
N SER A 77 6.95 -13.15 5.31
CA SER A 77 6.69 -12.16 4.25
C SER A 77 7.24 -10.79 4.62
N HIS A 78 7.10 -10.36 5.88
CA HIS A 78 7.71 -9.14 6.40
C HIS A 78 9.25 -9.18 6.33
N ALA A 79 9.88 -10.21 6.90
CA ALA A 79 11.34 -10.37 6.91
C ALA A 79 11.92 -10.44 5.48
N ARG A 80 11.18 -11.05 4.55
CA ARG A 80 11.54 -11.08 3.13
C ARG A 80 11.52 -9.68 2.53
N CYS A 81 10.47 -8.87 2.79
CA CYS A 81 10.42 -7.48 2.35
C CYS A 81 11.63 -6.69 2.86
N CYS A 82 11.97 -6.81 4.16
CA CYS A 82 13.15 -6.20 4.75
C CYS A 82 14.43 -6.62 4.00
N SER A 83 14.62 -7.92 3.79
CA SER A 83 15.81 -8.43 3.10
C SER A 83 15.95 -7.88 1.66
N LEU A 84 14.85 -7.81 0.91
CA LEU A 84 14.81 -7.29 -0.46
C LEU A 84 15.14 -5.80 -0.53
N LEU A 85 14.54 -5.00 0.37
CA LEU A 85 14.78 -3.57 0.43
C LEU A 85 16.24 -3.27 0.86
N ARG A 86 16.85 -4.06 1.75
CA ARG A 86 18.27 -3.95 2.12
C ARG A 86 19.18 -4.27 0.94
N MET A 87 18.84 -5.32 0.20
CA MET A 87 19.55 -5.69 -1.02
C MET A 87 19.47 -4.57 -2.05
N ALA A 88 18.29 -3.99 -2.27
CA ALA A 88 18.09 -2.89 -3.21
C ALA A 88 18.83 -1.61 -2.83
N HIS A 89 18.94 -1.32 -1.52
CA HIS A 89 19.76 -0.24 -1.00
C HIS A 89 21.26 -0.46 -1.27
N ARG A 90 21.78 -1.66 -0.95
CA ARG A 90 23.18 -2.04 -1.24
C ARG A 90 23.50 -1.94 -2.74
N ASP A 91 22.54 -2.35 -3.56
CA ASP A 91 22.62 -2.33 -5.02
C ASP A 91 22.38 -0.95 -5.64
N ARG A 92 22.12 0.08 -4.83
CA ARG A 92 21.85 1.47 -5.23
C ARG A 92 20.66 1.64 -6.18
N ILE A 93 19.69 0.72 -6.15
CA ILE A 93 18.43 0.87 -6.88
C ILE A 93 17.55 1.92 -6.19
N ILE A 94 17.58 1.87 -4.85
CA ILE A 94 16.96 2.83 -3.95
C ILE A 94 17.98 3.25 -2.88
N SER A 95 17.70 4.33 -2.17
CA SER A 95 18.42 4.75 -0.96
C SER A 95 17.41 4.88 0.17
N ILE A 96 17.68 4.18 1.26
CA ILE A 96 16.84 4.22 2.47
C ILE A 96 17.58 5.13 3.45
N ALA A 97 16.90 6.13 4.01
CA ALA A 97 17.49 6.97 5.04
C ALA A 97 17.89 6.07 6.21
N GLN A 98 19.11 6.22 6.71
CA GLN A 98 19.60 5.36 7.77
C GLN A 98 18.68 5.47 8.99
N PRO A 99 18.15 4.36 9.53
CA PRO A 99 17.55 4.39 10.85
C PRO A 99 18.67 4.69 11.84
N ASP A 100 18.52 5.77 12.61
CA ASP A 100 19.40 6.03 13.73
C ASP A 100 19.25 4.86 14.73
N VAL A 101 20.35 4.12 14.92
CA VAL A 101 20.39 2.86 15.68
C VAL A 101 20.02 3.10 17.16
N ALA A 102 20.09 4.34 17.62
CA ALA A 102 19.89 4.71 19.02
C ALA A 102 18.45 5.04 19.42
N THR A 103 17.54 5.42 18.51
CA THR A 103 16.31 6.14 18.92
C THR A 103 14.97 5.76 18.26
N ALA A 104 14.89 4.86 17.28
CA ALA A 104 13.58 4.48 16.75
C ALA A 104 13.50 3.07 16.15
N PRO A 105 12.36 2.38 16.28
CA PRO A 105 12.20 1.06 15.71
C PRO A 105 12.00 1.21 14.20
N GLN A 106 13.07 1.01 13.42
CA GLN A 106 13.10 0.33 12.12
C GLN A 106 12.07 0.73 11.05
N ILE A 107 11.58 1.97 10.97
CA ILE A 107 10.79 2.36 9.79
C ILE A 107 11.75 2.83 8.70
N TRP A 108 11.67 2.19 7.55
CA TRP A 108 12.56 2.47 6.43
C TRP A 108 11.93 3.60 5.63
N SER A 109 12.44 4.81 5.81
CA SER A 109 12.04 5.93 4.97
C SER A 109 12.88 5.96 3.70
N LEU A 110 12.21 6.03 2.56
CA LEU A 110 12.89 6.11 1.27
C LEU A 110 13.46 7.52 1.08
N ALA A 111 14.79 7.62 0.95
CA ALA A 111 15.50 8.87 0.65
C ALA A 111 15.57 9.14 -0.86
N SER A 112 15.74 8.10 -1.68
CA SER A 112 15.77 8.20 -3.14
C SER A 112 15.31 6.89 -3.79
N PRO A 113 14.53 6.91 -4.88
CA PRO A 113 13.95 8.09 -5.51
C PRO A 113 12.83 8.71 -4.66
N ASN A 114 12.70 10.04 -4.71
CA ASN A 114 11.60 10.76 -4.05
C ASN A 114 11.07 11.85 -5.01
N PRO A 115 9.87 11.70 -5.59
CA PRO A 115 8.94 10.57 -5.42
C PRO A 115 9.45 9.29 -6.10
N ILE A 116 8.86 8.14 -5.73
CA ILE A 116 9.02 6.87 -6.45
C ILE A 116 8.40 7.05 -7.85
N PRO A 117 9.04 6.56 -8.92
CA PRO A 117 8.56 6.77 -10.28
C PRO A 117 7.38 5.84 -10.62
N TRP A 118 6.23 6.02 -9.96
CA TRP A 118 5.03 5.21 -10.15
C TRP A 118 4.41 5.32 -11.54
N ILE A 119 4.51 6.51 -12.14
CA ILE A 119 3.84 6.88 -13.39
C ILE A 119 4.84 6.93 -14.56
N ASP A 120 4.38 6.52 -15.74
CA ASP A 120 5.07 6.58 -17.02
C ASP A 120 5.03 7.94 -17.71
N GLU A 121 5.69 8.05 -18.86
CA GLU A 121 5.75 9.31 -19.60
C GLU A 121 4.41 9.66 -20.25
N GLY A 122 3.45 8.71 -20.27
CA GLY A 122 2.09 8.89 -20.76
C GLY A 122 1.05 8.97 -19.64
N ASP A 123 1.46 9.36 -18.43
CA ASP A 123 0.59 9.48 -17.26
C ASP A 123 -0.11 8.18 -16.81
N ARG A 124 0.46 7.02 -17.17
CA ARG A 124 -0.08 5.71 -16.76
C ARG A 124 0.73 5.06 -15.66
N LEU A 125 0.09 4.25 -14.84
CA LEU A 125 0.77 3.46 -13.82
C LEU A 125 1.74 2.48 -14.47
N ARG A 126 2.99 2.44 -13.99
CA ARG A 126 4.01 1.48 -14.47
C ARG A 126 3.72 0.04 -14.06
N LEU A 127 2.95 -0.14 -13.00
CA LEU A 127 2.66 -1.41 -12.34
C LEU A 127 1.38 -1.99 -12.93
N VAL A 128 1.52 -2.71 -14.04
CA VAL A 128 0.40 -3.25 -14.84
C VAL A 128 0.29 -4.77 -14.81
N HIS A 129 1.28 -5.46 -14.24
CA HIS A 129 1.25 -6.92 -14.17
C HIS A 129 0.12 -7.37 -13.23
N PRO A 130 -0.65 -8.43 -13.56
CA PRO A 130 -1.78 -8.86 -12.72
C PRO A 130 -1.42 -9.08 -11.24
N ALA A 131 -0.22 -9.59 -10.96
CA ALA A 131 0.25 -9.76 -9.59
C ALA A 131 0.58 -8.44 -8.87
N GLU A 132 1.04 -7.41 -9.60
CA GLU A 132 1.23 -6.06 -9.06
C GLU A 132 -0.12 -5.45 -8.71
N CYS A 133 -1.08 -5.51 -9.64
CA CYS A 133 -2.45 -5.00 -9.43
C CYS A 133 -3.13 -5.72 -8.27
N ASN A 134 -2.96 -7.04 -8.14
CA ASN A 134 -3.48 -7.80 -7.01
C ASN A 134 -2.86 -7.35 -5.68
N LEU A 135 -1.54 -7.13 -5.64
CA LEU A 135 -0.88 -6.62 -4.43
C LEU A 135 -1.38 -5.22 -4.08
N ILE A 136 -1.49 -4.32 -5.05
CA ILE A 136 -2.06 -2.97 -4.85
C ILE A 136 -3.48 -3.06 -4.29
N SER A 137 -4.32 -3.92 -4.86
CA SER A 137 -5.67 -4.16 -4.36
C SER A 137 -5.68 -4.63 -2.90
N GLN A 138 -4.82 -5.58 -2.53
CA GLN A 138 -4.70 -6.03 -1.14
C GLN A 138 -4.19 -4.92 -0.21
N LEU A 139 -3.26 -4.06 -0.64
CA LEU A 139 -2.79 -2.93 0.15
C LEU A 139 -3.95 -1.96 0.46
N LEU A 140 -4.77 -1.62 -0.55
CA LEU A 140 -5.95 -0.76 -0.40
C LEU A 140 -7.00 -1.40 0.51
N ILE A 141 -7.32 -2.68 0.29
CA ILE A 141 -8.25 -3.44 1.15
C ILE A 141 -7.80 -3.38 2.60
N VAL A 142 -6.53 -3.66 2.89
CA VAL A 142 -6.01 -3.61 4.26
C VAL A 142 -6.22 -2.22 4.84
N LEU A 143 -5.87 -1.15 4.12
CA LEU A 143 -6.06 0.23 4.58
C LEU A 143 -7.52 0.57 4.89
N ASP A 144 -8.46 0.17 4.04
CA ASP A 144 -9.90 0.39 4.26
C ASP A 144 -10.40 -0.33 5.52
N TYR A 145 -9.86 -1.50 5.81
CA TYR A 145 -10.15 -2.23 7.04
C TYR A 145 -9.47 -1.62 8.27
N LEU A 146 -8.30 -1.00 8.11
CA LEU A 146 -7.62 -0.27 9.18
C LEU A 146 -8.26 1.09 9.47
N TYR A 147 -8.92 1.74 8.50
CA TYR A 147 -9.42 3.13 8.63
C TYR A 147 -10.22 3.37 9.93
N PRO A 148 -11.19 2.53 10.34
CA PRO A 148 -11.96 2.76 11.57
C PRO A 148 -11.24 2.39 12.85
N ILE A 149 -10.02 1.87 12.80
CA ILE A 149 -9.13 1.85 13.96
C ILE A 149 -8.67 3.27 14.30
N PHE A 150 -8.54 4.12 13.27
CA PHE A 150 -8.11 5.51 13.41
C PHE A 150 -9.26 6.46 13.70
N GLU A 151 -10.51 5.98 13.61
CA GLU A 151 -11.70 6.74 13.98
C GLU A 151 -12.38 6.18 15.24
N VAL A 152 -13.00 7.07 16.03
CA VAL A 152 -13.70 6.74 17.29
C VAL A 152 -15.00 5.96 17.07
N ASN A 153 -15.36 5.68 15.82
CA ASN A 153 -16.60 5.02 15.44
C ASN A 153 -16.53 3.51 15.66
N LYS A 154 -17.22 3.03 16.72
CA LYS A 154 -17.35 1.61 17.05
C LYS A 154 -17.96 0.83 15.88
N ARG A 155 -17.19 -0.05 15.24
CA ARG A 155 -17.72 -1.01 14.27
C ARG A 155 -18.59 -2.05 14.96
N GLU A 156 -19.69 -2.42 14.31
CA GLU A 156 -20.61 -3.48 14.77
C GLU A 156 -20.09 -4.92 14.51
N LYS A 157 -19.18 -5.10 13.54
CA LYS A 157 -18.66 -6.42 13.15
C LYS A 157 -17.16 -6.58 13.43
N PRO A 158 -16.72 -7.68 14.05
CA PRO A 158 -15.30 -7.96 14.25
C PRO A 158 -14.61 -8.19 12.91
N ILE A 159 -13.50 -7.47 12.67
CA ILE A 159 -12.65 -7.67 11.49
C ILE A 159 -11.68 -8.80 11.77
N ASN A 160 -11.54 -9.72 10.82
CA ASN A 160 -10.51 -10.75 10.89
C ASN A 160 -9.18 -10.22 10.32
N TYR A 161 -8.43 -9.49 11.14
CA TYR A 161 -7.12 -8.95 10.74
C TYR A 161 -6.12 -10.04 10.38
N PHE A 162 -6.25 -11.25 10.97
CA PHE A 162 -5.41 -12.39 10.62
C PHE A 162 -5.61 -12.80 9.15
N LYS A 163 -6.86 -12.89 8.70
CA LYS A 163 -7.16 -13.18 7.30
C LYS A 163 -6.59 -12.09 6.38
N LEU A 164 -6.76 -10.81 6.73
CA LEU A 164 -6.20 -9.70 5.96
C LEU A 164 -4.67 -9.78 5.83
N ALA A 165 -3.97 -10.05 6.92
CA ALA A 165 -2.52 -10.18 6.93
C ALA A 165 -2.03 -11.36 6.07
N ASN A 166 -2.74 -12.49 6.10
CA ASN A 166 -2.41 -13.63 5.24
C ASN A 166 -2.67 -13.33 3.77
N SER A 167 -3.82 -12.74 3.43
CA SER A 167 -4.12 -12.34 2.05
C SER A 167 -3.08 -11.37 1.49
N LEU A 168 -2.64 -10.39 2.29
CA LEU A 168 -1.56 -9.48 1.90
C LEU A 168 -0.22 -10.23 1.73
N SER A 169 0.10 -11.15 2.64
CA SER A 169 1.32 -11.97 2.57
C SER A 169 1.35 -12.86 1.32
N GLU A 170 0.23 -13.52 1.01
CA GLU A 170 0.08 -14.35 -0.20
C GLU A 170 0.21 -13.51 -1.47
N ALA A 171 -0.48 -12.37 -1.54
CA ALA A 171 -0.38 -11.47 -2.69
C ALA A 171 1.06 -10.96 -2.89
N PHE A 172 1.77 -10.65 -1.81
CA PHE A 172 3.18 -10.29 -1.87
C PHE A 172 4.05 -11.44 -2.40
N GLN A 173 3.84 -12.67 -1.94
CA GLN A 173 4.63 -13.82 -2.40
C GLN A 173 4.38 -14.12 -3.89
N ILE A 174 3.14 -14.00 -4.35
CA ILE A 174 2.79 -14.13 -5.78
C ILE A 174 3.45 -13.02 -6.59
N PHE A 175 3.33 -11.76 -6.15
CA PHE A 175 4.03 -10.63 -6.76
C PHE A 175 5.54 -10.88 -6.84
N TYR A 176 6.18 -11.25 -5.73
CA TYR A 176 7.63 -11.44 -5.67
C TYR A 176 8.11 -12.58 -6.57
N SER A 177 7.34 -13.66 -6.68
CA SER A 177 7.68 -14.79 -7.55
C SER A 177 7.48 -14.51 -9.04
N GLN A 178 6.53 -13.64 -9.40
CA GLN A 178 6.17 -13.37 -10.80
C GLN A 178 6.76 -12.06 -11.35
N CYS A 179 7.11 -11.10 -10.50
CA CYS A 179 7.54 -9.75 -10.90
C CYS A 179 9.02 -9.55 -10.61
N ARG A 180 9.86 -9.76 -11.62
CA ARG A 180 11.32 -9.64 -11.51
C ARG A 180 11.76 -8.20 -11.21
N ILE A 181 12.54 -7.98 -10.15
CA ILE A 181 13.08 -6.64 -9.79
C ILE A 181 14.54 -6.48 -10.21
N TRP A 182 15.33 -7.55 -10.05
CA TRP A 182 16.76 -7.60 -10.38
C TRP A 182 17.03 -8.22 -11.76
N GLY A 183 18.28 -8.16 -12.21
CA GLY A 183 18.68 -8.65 -13.54
C GLY A 183 18.34 -7.64 -14.63
N GLU A 184 17.79 -8.10 -15.76
CA GLU A 184 17.45 -7.24 -16.91
C GLU A 184 16.58 -6.04 -16.51
N VAL A 185 15.56 -6.24 -15.65
CA VAL A 185 14.67 -5.16 -15.23
C VAL A 185 15.42 -4.02 -14.54
N LYS A 186 16.41 -4.32 -13.70
CA LYS A 186 17.24 -3.30 -13.03
C LYS A 186 18.05 -2.46 -14.04
N ILE A 187 18.50 -3.09 -15.13
CA ILE A 187 19.40 -2.49 -16.13
C ILE A 187 18.59 -1.71 -17.17
N GLU A 188 17.56 -2.35 -17.73
CA GLU A 188 16.79 -1.83 -18.85
C GLU A 188 15.59 -0.98 -18.39
N GLN A 189 15.01 -1.30 -17.24
CA GLN A 189 13.80 -0.65 -16.72
C GLN A 189 13.95 -0.21 -15.24
N PRO A 190 14.97 0.61 -14.90
CA PRO A 190 15.28 0.95 -13.51
C PRO A 190 14.11 1.63 -12.77
N LYS A 191 13.31 2.46 -13.47
CA LYS A 191 12.11 3.09 -12.90
C LYS A 191 11.05 2.05 -12.51
N LEU A 192 10.86 0.99 -13.30
CA LEU A 192 9.94 -0.10 -12.95
C LEU A 192 10.46 -0.88 -11.75
N ALA A 193 11.76 -1.18 -11.70
CA ALA A 193 12.37 -1.81 -10.53
C ALA A 193 12.15 -0.97 -9.25
N GLN A 194 12.29 0.36 -9.34
CA GLN A 194 12.03 1.29 -8.24
C GLN A 194 10.55 1.30 -7.83
N ALA A 195 9.60 1.33 -8.78
CA ALA A 195 8.17 1.26 -8.47
C ALA A 195 7.80 -0.06 -7.77
N ARG A 196 8.34 -1.19 -8.23
CA ARG A 196 8.18 -2.49 -7.57
C ARG A 196 8.73 -2.51 -6.15
N LEU A 197 9.89 -1.88 -5.92
CA LEU A 197 10.44 -1.73 -4.57
C LEU A 197 9.58 -0.83 -3.68
N GLY A 198 8.89 0.16 -4.26
CA GLY A 198 7.86 0.93 -3.58
C GLY A 198 6.73 0.07 -3.04
N LEU A 199 6.23 -0.91 -3.83
CA LEU A 199 5.22 -1.86 -3.35
C LEU A 199 5.74 -2.72 -2.19
N ILE A 200 7.02 -3.12 -2.23
CA ILE A 200 7.64 -3.87 -1.14
C ILE A 200 7.73 -3.01 0.12
N LEU A 201 8.07 -1.73 -0.01
CA LEU A 201 8.12 -0.77 1.10
C LEU A 201 6.74 -0.60 1.76
N ALA A 202 5.70 -0.35 0.96
CA ALA A 202 4.31 -0.27 1.43
C ALA A 202 3.85 -1.55 2.14
N THR A 203 4.16 -2.71 1.55
CA THR A 203 3.85 -4.03 2.13
C THR A 203 4.55 -4.24 3.47
N GLN A 204 5.85 -3.91 3.55
CA GLN A 204 6.65 -4.04 4.76
C GLN A 204 6.03 -3.22 5.90
N SER A 205 5.69 -1.95 5.64
CA SER A 205 5.07 -1.06 6.63
C SER A 205 3.75 -1.60 7.16
N LEU A 206 2.86 -2.08 6.27
CA LEU A 206 1.56 -2.62 6.68
C LEU A 206 1.68 -3.94 7.44
N LEU A 207 2.49 -4.88 6.97
CA LEU A 207 2.69 -6.15 7.68
C LEU A 207 3.29 -5.93 9.07
N ARG A 208 4.25 -5.01 9.18
CA ARG A 208 4.81 -4.61 10.47
C ARG A 208 3.75 -4.04 11.39
N PHE A 209 2.95 -3.09 10.89
CA PHE A 209 1.89 -2.49 11.67
C PHE A 209 0.92 -3.54 12.20
N ILE A 210 0.50 -4.49 11.37
CA ILE A 210 -0.42 -5.56 11.76
C ILE A 210 0.23 -6.49 12.80
N LEU A 211 1.47 -6.92 12.58
CA LEU A 211 2.19 -7.79 13.53
C LEU A 211 2.35 -7.12 14.90
N GLU A 212 2.91 -5.91 14.94
CA GLU A 212 3.26 -5.22 16.19
C GLU A 212 2.02 -4.68 16.92
N ASN A 213 1.08 -4.06 16.20
CA ASN A 213 -0.01 -3.28 16.82
C ASN A 213 -1.33 -4.03 16.90
N LEU A 214 -1.57 -5.04 16.05
CA LEU A 214 -2.83 -5.79 16.06
C LEU A 214 -2.68 -7.18 16.69
N PHE A 215 -1.54 -7.83 16.50
CA PHE A 215 -1.26 -9.16 17.05
C PHE A 215 -0.32 -9.15 18.25
N ASN A 216 0.28 -7.99 18.60
CA ASN A 216 1.29 -7.90 19.65
C ASN A 216 2.43 -8.92 19.45
N ALA A 217 2.83 -9.11 18.20
CA ALA A 217 3.84 -10.05 17.75
C ALA A 217 5.07 -9.30 17.23
N ILE A 218 6.20 -10.00 17.17
CA ILE A 218 7.44 -9.45 16.62
C ILE A 218 7.34 -9.41 15.09
N ALA A 219 7.77 -8.29 14.50
CA ALA A 219 8.01 -8.15 13.07
C ALA A 219 9.52 -8.33 12.78
N PRO A 220 9.99 -9.56 12.52
CA PRO A 220 11.42 -9.84 12.41
C PRO A 220 12.02 -9.18 11.16
N LEU A 221 13.25 -8.68 11.28
CA LEU A 221 14.02 -8.17 10.14
C LEU A 221 14.58 -9.28 9.25
N GLU A 222 14.82 -10.45 9.84
CA GLU A 222 15.40 -11.66 9.24
C GLU A 222 14.79 -12.89 9.91
N LEU A 223 14.60 -13.96 9.14
CA LEU A 223 14.18 -15.29 9.61
C LEU A 223 15.12 -16.35 9.02
#